data_AF-A0A519LWM2-F1
#
_entry.id   AF-A0A519LWM2-F1
#
_cell.length_a   1.000
_cell.length_b   1.000
_cell.length_c   1.000
_cell.angle_alpha   90.00
_cell.angle_beta   90.00
_cell.angle_gamma   90.00
#
_symmetry.space_group_name_H-M   'P 1'
#
loop_
_entity.id
_entity.type
_entity.pdbx_description
1 polymer ?
#
loop_
_entity_poly.entity_id
_entity_poly.type
_entity_poly.pdbx_seq_one_letter_code
_entity_poly.pdbx_strand_id
1 'polypeptide(L)'
;LTSAAEHGELIRHRSADFLMPDGPRLGGITPFLKVAAQAELANVMLAPHFAMELHVHLGAVYPSEPWVEHFDWLEPLFNERLELRDGRMLVPTRPGLGLSLTEQARAWTRETAEVRQRA
;
A
#
# COMPACT_ATOMS: atom_id res chain seq x y z
N LEU A 1 -1.41 1.65 14.15
CA LEU A 1 -0.43 0.56 14.32
C LEU A 1 0.70 0.79 13.32
N THR A 2 1.94 0.69 13.77
CA THR A 2 3.15 1.11 13.05
C THR A 2 4.21 0.02 12.98
N SER A 3 3.91 -1.20 13.42
CA SER A 3 4.82 -2.33 13.32
C SER A 3 4.09 -3.66 13.06
N ALA A 4 4.84 -4.63 12.55
CA ALA A 4 4.32 -5.98 12.35
C ALA A 4 3.98 -6.67 13.70
N ALA A 5 4.74 -6.36 14.76
CA ALA A 5 4.47 -6.89 16.10
C ALA A 5 3.12 -6.42 16.64
N GLU A 6 2.81 -5.12 16.49
CA GLU A 6 1.51 -4.56 16.90
C GLU A 6 0.32 -5.21 16.17
N HIS A 7 0.46 -5.49 14.86
CA HIS A 7 -0.57 -6.22 14.11
C HIS A 7 -0.66 -7.69 14.55
N GLY A 8 0.48 -8.32 14.84
CA GLY A 8 0.52 -9.66 15.40
C GLY A 8 -0.27 -9.78 16.70
N GLU A 9 -0.23 -8.78 17.58
CA GLU A 9 -1.04 -8.76 18.80
C GLU A 9 -2.55 -8.66 18.52
N LEU A 10 -2.98 -7.85 17.54
CA LEU A 10 -4.39 -7.82 17.14
C LEU A 10 -4.88 -9.17 16.61
N ILE A 11 -4.06 -9.81 15.76
CA ILE A 11 -4.37 -11.12 15.19
C ILE A 11 -4.46 -12.15 16.32
N ARG A 12 -3.48 -12.16 17.24
CA ARG A 12 -3.45 -13.07 18.41
C ARG A 12 -4.70 -12.92 19.28
N HIS A 13 -5.19 -11.70 19.43
CA HIS A 13 -6.41 -11.41 20.19
C HIS A 13 -7.72 -11.60 19.41
N ARG A 14 -7.65 -11.94 18.11
CA ARG A 14 -8.81 -12.01 17.20
C ARG A 14 -9.64 -10.73 17.25
N SER A 15 -8.95 -9.59 17.26
CA SER A 15 -9.57 -8.27 17.45
C SER A 15 -10.13 -7.64 16.17
N ALA A 16 -9.97 -8.28 15.01
CA ALA A 16 -10.45 -7.78 13.73
C ALA A 16 -10.77 -8.92 12.76
N ASP A 17 -11.91 -8.81 12.08
CA ASP A 17 -12.26 -9.68 10.94
C ASP A 17 -11.56 -9.22 9.65
N PHE A 18 -11.37 -7.90 9.52
CA PHE A 18 -10.61 -7.24 8.46
C PHE A 18 -9.43 -6.50 9.06
N LEU A 19 -8.21 -6.93 8.71
CA LEU A 19 -7.00 -6.23 9.09
C LEU A 19 -6.71 -5.12 8.08
N MET A 20 -6.39 -3.92 8.58
CA MET A 20 -6.15 -2.73 7.76
C MET A 20 -4.70 -2.24 7.87
N PRO A 21 -3.68 -3.03 7.47
CA PRO A 21 -2.29 -2.60 7.53
C PRO A 21 -2.02 -1.50 6.50
N ASP A 22 -1.24 -0.51 6.91
CA ASP A 22 -0.76 0.59 6.06
C ASP A 22 0.74 0.37 5.83
N GLY A 23 1.14 0.20 4.56
CA GLY A 23 2.51 -0.12 4.17
C GLY A 23 3.50 0.97 4.60
N PRO A 24 3.29 2.23 4.20
CA PRO A 24 4.07 3.37 4.69
C PRO A 24 4.19 3.43 6.22
N ARG A 25 3.08 3.28 6.96
CA ARG A 25 3.11 3.33 8.44
C ARG A 25 3.83 2.15 9.09
N LEU A 26 3.81 0.98 8.46
CA LEU A 26 4.50 -0.23 8.94
C LEU A 26 6.02 -0.20 8.73
N GLY A 27 6.53 0.71 7.90
CA GLY A 27 7.93 0.72 7.46
C GLY A 27 8.16 0.02 6.12
N GLY A 28 7.13 -0.09 5.27
CA GLY A 28 7.24 -0.48 3.86
C GLY A 28 6.69 -1.88 3.53
N ILE A 29 7.03 -2.36 2.33
CA ILE A 29 6.54 -3.64 1.78
C ILE A 29 6.99 -4.83 2.64
N THR A 30 8.25 -4.88 3.05
CA THR A 30 8.79 -6.02 3.81
C THR A 30 8.03 -6.30 5.12
N PRO A 31 7.80 -5.33 6.03
CA PRO A 31 6.97 -5.58 7.20
C PRO A 31 5.50 -5.82 6.86
N PHE A 32 4.95 -5.19 5.81
CA PHE A 32 3.60 -5.46 5.34
C PHE A 32 3.40 -6.94 4.97
N LEU A 33 4.33 -7.53 4.21
CA LEU A 33 4.24 -8.95 3.81
C LEU A 33 4.30 -9.90 5.02
N LYS A 34 5.03 -9.54 6.09
CA LYS A 34 5.01 -10.30 7.35
C LYS A 34 3.63 -10.27 8.00
N VAL A 35 2.98 -9.11 8.03
CA VAL A 35 1.63 -8.95 8.56
C VAL A 35 0.62 -9.73 7.72
N ALA A 36 0.71 -9.63 6.38
CA ALA A 36 -0.16 -10.36 5.47
C ALA A 36 -0.05 -11.88 5.68
N ALA A 37 1.16 -12.42 5.79
CA ALA A 37 1.37 -13.85 6.08
C ALA A 37 0.79 -14.28 7.44
N GLN A 38 0.89 -13.44 8.47
CA GLN A 38 0.26 -13.72 9.76
C GLN A 38 -1.27 -13.69 9.67
N ALA A 39 -1.84 -12.74 8.93
CA ALA A 39 -3.27 -12.62 8.71
C ALA A 39 -3.82 -13.81 7.91
N GLU A 40 -3.09 -14.24 6.87
CA GLU A 40 -3.42 -15.42 6.07
C GLU A 40 -3.52 -16.67 6.94
N LEU A 41 -2.49 -16.94 7.76
CA LEU A 41 -2.48 -18.10 8.68
C LEU A 41 -3.62 -18.05 9.70
N ALA A 42 -4.08 -16.85 10.06
CA ALA A 42 -5.18 -16.65 10.98
C ALA A 42 -6.56 -16.58 10.29
N ASN A 43 -6.62 -16.71 8.96
CA ASN A 43 -7.84 -16.55 8.15
C ASN A 43 -8.52 -15.18 8.34
N VAL A 44 -7.73 -14.11 8.51
CA VAL A 44 -8.22 -12.74 8.63
C VAL A 44 -8.25 -12.10 7.25
N MET A 45 -9.31 -11.36 6.93
CA MET A 45 -9.43 -10.66 5.64
C MET A 45 -8.53 -9.42 5.61
N LEU A 46 -8.16 -8.96 4.41
CA LEU A 46 -7.30 -7.79 4.25
C LEU A 46 -8.05 -6.61 3.64
N ALA A 47 -7.91 -5.44 4.24
CA ALA A 47 -8.41 -4.17 3.71
C ALA A 47 -7.36 -3.05 3.92
N PRO A 48 -6.26 -3.03 3.15
CA PRO A 48 -5.17 -2.08 3.41
C PRO A 48 -5.64 -0.64 3.34
N HIS A 49 -5.13 0.19 4.26
CA HIS A 49 -5.56 1.57 4.42
C HIS A 49 -4.67 2.53 3.64
N PHE A 50 -5.29 3.55 3.04
CA PHE A 50 -4.62 4.65 2.37
C PHE A 50 -3.93 4.23 1.06
N ALA A 51 -2.60 4.39 0.95
CA ALA A 51 -1.81 4.46 -0.29
C ALA A 51 -2.17 3.43 -1.41
N MET A 52 -3.24 3.70 -2.15
CA MET A 52 -3.84 2.77 -3.10
C MET A 52 -2.89 2.40 -4.25
N GLU A 53 -2.01 3.31 -4.64
CA GLU A 53 -1.00 3.09 -5.67
C GLU A 53 0.03 2.02 -5.28
N LEU A 54 0.21 1.77 -3.98
CA LEU A 54 0.97 0.65 -3.44
C LEU A 54 0.06 -0.54 -3.13
N HIS A 55 -1.04 -0.29 -2.43
CA HIS A 55 -1.89 -1.33 -1.87
C HIS A 55 -2.69 -2.11 -2.90
N VAL A 56 -2.93 -1.57 -4.10
CA VAL A 56 -3.52 -2.34 -5.21
C VAL A 56 -2.67 -3.56 -5.57
N HIS A 57 -1.34 -3.43 -5.54
CA HIS A 57 -0.41 -4.53 -5.80
C HIS A 57 -0.33 -5.51 -4.64
N LEU A 58 -0.31 -4.99 -3.40
CA LEU A 58 -0.22 -5.82 -2.19
C LEU A 58 -1.51 -6.58 -1.90
N GLY A 59 -2.68 -5.98 -2.18
CA GLY A 59 -3.97 -6.65 -2.12
C GLY A 59 -4.07 -7.73 -3.20
N ALA A 60 -3.62 -7.45 -4.43
CA ALA A 60 -3.72 -8.39 -5.54
C ALA A 60 -2.98 -9.73 -5.32
N VAL A 61 -2.03 -9.79 -4.39
CA VAL A 61 -1.30 -11.01 -4.03
C VAL A 61 -1.82 -11.68 -2.76
N TYR A 62 -2.85 -11.12 -2.13
CA TYR A 62 -3.47 -11.72 -0.94
C TYR A 62 -4.37 -12.91 -1.34
N PRO A 63 -4.36 -14.04 -0.61
CA PRO A 63 -5.09 -15.24 -1.03
C PRO A 63 -6.61 -15.12 -1.04
N SER A 64 -7.19 -14.32 -0.13
CA SER A 64 -8.62 -14.03 -0.10
C SER A 64 -8.93 -12.68 -0.73
N GLU A 65 -10.18 -12.51 -1.21
CA GLU A 65 -10.63 -11.28 -1.87
C GLU A 65 -10.45 -10.05 -0.94
N PRO A 66 -9.50 -9.14 -1.25
CA PRO A 66 -9.24 -7.99 -0.39
C PRO A 66 -10.16 -6.82 -0.74
N TRP A 67 -10.15 -5.80 0.11
CA TRP A 67 -10.63 -4.46 -0.24
C TRP A 67 -9.46 -3.48 -0.31
N VAL A 68 -9.50 -2.53 -1.25
CA VAL A 68 -8.53 -1.44 -1.33
C VAL A 68 -9.32 -0.14 -1.34
N GLU A 69 -8.95 0.78 -0.45
CA GLU A 69 -9.57 2.10 -0.35
C GLU A 69 -9.21 2.95 -1.58
N HIS A 70 -10.15 3.73 -2.11
CA HIS A 70 -9.89 4.70 -3.17
C HIS A 70 -10.08 6.14 -2.65
N PHE A 71 -9.10 7.01 -2.88
CA PHE A 71 -9.19 8.45 -2.68
C PHE A 71 -8.21 9.17 -3.61
N ASP A 72 -8.48 10.43 -3.92
CA ASP A 72 -7.82 11.22 -4.96
C ASP A 72 -6.64 12.08 -4.45
N TRP A 73 -6.32 12.01 -3.15
CA TRP A 73 -5.36 12.94 -2.52
C TRP A 73 -3.94 12.85 -3.07
N LEU A 74 -3.47 11.66 -3.45
CA LEU A 74 -2.11 11.44 -3.94
C LEU A 74 -1.98 11.58 -5.46
N GLU A 75 -3.12 11.66 -6.18
CA GLU A 75 -3.13 11.78 -7.63
C GLU A 75 -2.26 12.92 -8.20
N PRO A 76 -2.20 14.13 -7.60
CA PRO A 76 -1.36 15.21 -8.11
C PRO A 76 0.15 14.89 -8.06
N LEU A 77 0.57 13.87 -7.30
CA LEU A 77 1.98 13.51 -7.15
C LEU A 77 2.49 12.67 -8.32
N PHE A 78 1.61 11.97 -9.04
CA PHE A 78 1.99 11.00 -10.08
C PHE A 78 1.41 11.35 -11.45
N ASN A 79 2.16 11.06 -12.52
CA ASN A 79 1.69 11.31 -13.89
C ASN A 79 0.57 10.35 -14.30
N GLU A 80 0.42 9.23 -13.61
CA GLU A 80 -0.49 8.17 -13.98
C GLU A 80 -1.65 8.02 -13.01
N ARG A 81 -2.69 7.30 -13.43
CA ARG A 81 -3.92 7.08 -12.67
C ARG A 81 -4.25 5.61 -12.60
N LEU A 82 -4.94 5.22 -11.53
CA LEU A 82 -5.52 3.90 -11.40
C LEU A 82 -6.86 3.88 -12.15
N GLU A 83 -7.12 2.80 -12.88
CA GLU A 83 -8.40 2.62 -13.57
C GLU A 83 -9.38 1.93 -12.63
N LEU A 84 -10.57 2.53 -12.48
CA LEU A 84 -11.70 1.89 -11.83
C LEU A 84 -12.68 1.38 -12.88
N ARG A 85 -13.03 0.10 -12.82
CA ARG A 85 -14.00 -0.52 -13.72
C ARG A 85 -14.81 -1.58 -12.99
N ASP A 86 -16.12 -1.57 -13.18
CA ASP A 86 -17.06 -2.54 -12.60
C ASP A 86 -16.92 -2.71 -11.08
N GLY A 87 -16.71 -1.59 -10.36
CA GLY A 87 -16.54 -1.58 -8.90
C GLY A 87 -15.18 -2.09 -8.41
N ARG A 88 -14.20 -2.25 -9.29
CA ARG A 88 -12.86 -2.75 -8.97
C ARG A 88 -11.77 -1.79 -9.46
N MET A 89 -10.68 -1.74 -8.72
CA MET A 89 -9.45 -1.09 -9.17
C MET A 89 -8.62 -2.09 -9.98
N LEU A 90 -8.23 -1.71 -11.20
CA LEU A 90 -7.41 -2.56 -12.04
C LEU A 90 -5.95 -2.48 -11.59
N VAL A 91 -5.33 -3.63 -11.35
CA VAL A 91 -3.91 -3.71 -11.01
C VAL A 91 -3.08 -3.21 -12.19
N PRO A 92 -2.22 -2.19 -12.02
CA PRO A 92 -1.40 -1.68 -13.10
C PRO A 92 -0.46 -2.74 -13.67
N THR A 93 -0.33 -2.78 -15.00
CA THR A 93 0.60 -3.69 -15.71
C THR A 93 1.95 -3.06 -16.03
N ARG A 94 2.14 -1.77 -15.70
CA ARG A 94 3.41 -1.06 -15.86
C ARG A 94 4.44 -1.59 -14.85
N PRO A 95 5.75 -1.63 -15.18
CA PRO A 95 6.76 -2.18 -14.28
C PRO A 95 6.83 -1.49 -12.92
N GLY A 96 7.10 -2.28 -11.87
CA GLY A 96 7.20 -1.79 -10.49
C GLY A 96 5.86 -1.29 -9.95
N LEU A 97 5.86 -0.16 -9.25
CA LEU A 97 4.62 0.48 -8.81
C LEU A 97 3.83 1.07 -9.99
N GLY A 98 4.47 1.27 -11.14
CA GLY A 98 3.88 2.00 -12.26
C GLY A 98 3.61 3.46 -11.89
N LEU A 99 4.60 4.16 -11.34
CA LEU A 99 4.47 5.57 -10.97
C LEU A 99 5.68 6.37 -11.42
N SER A 100 5.43 7.58 -11.91
CA SER A 100 6.44 8.60 -12.15
C SER A 100 5.97 9.93 -11.54
N LEU A 101 6.92 10.71 -11.00
CA LEU A 101 6.61 11.96 -10.30
C LEU A 101 6.21 13.06 -11.30
N THR A 102 5.20 13.85 -10.94
CA THR A 102 4.80 15.07 -11.68
C THR A 102 5.74 16.24 -11.40
N GLU A 103 5.67 17.27 -12.24
CA GLU A 103 6.26 18.59 -11.93
C GLU A 103 5.63 19.24 -10.69
N GLN A 104 4.37 18.94 -10.37
CA GLN A 104 3.72 19.44 -9.16
C GLN A 104 4.35 18.86 -7.89
N ALA A 105 4.70 17.56 -7.90
CA ALA A 105 5.45 16.93 -6.82
C ALA A 105 6.82 17.60 -6.62
N ARG A 106 7.49 17.97 -7.72
CA ARG A 106 8.73 18.76 -7.67
C ARG A 106 8.50 20.14 -7.07
N ALA A 107 7.47 20.85 -7.52
CA ALA A 107 7.13 22.19 -7.03
C ALA A 107 6.74 22.20 -5.54
N TRP A 108 6.18 21.11 -5.01
CA TRP A 108 5.87 20.97 -3.58
C TRP A 108 7.03 20.47 -2.72
N THR A 109 8.16 20.08 -3.32
CA THR A 109 9.33 19.60 -2.59
C THR A 109 9.94 20.76 -1.77
N ARG A 110 10.07 20.59 -0.45
CA ARG A 110 10.67 21.59 0.45
C ARG A 110 12.12 21.28 0.82
N GLU A 111 12.49 20.01 0.82
CA GLU A 111 13.81 19.52 1.19
C GLU A 111 14.23 18.42 0.20
N THR A 112 15.51 18.40 -0.17
CA THR A 112 16.11 17.37 -1.02
C THR A 112 17.56 17.14 -0.63
N ALA A 113 18.03 15.90 -0.74
CA ALA A 113 19.41 15.53 -0.52
C ALA A 113 19.77 14.35 -1.42
N GLU A 114 21.00 14.31 -1.92
CA GLU A 114 21.51 13.22 -2.75
C GLU A 114 22.81 12.68 -2.14
N VAL A 115 22.93 11.35 -2.08
CA VAL A 115 24.14 10.67 -1.61
C VAL A 115 24.68 9.85 -2.78
N ARG A 116 25.83 10.28 -3.31
CA ARG A 116 26.49 9.82 -4.57
C ARG A 116 25.84 10.38 -5.84
N GLN A 117 26.68 10.67 -6.84
CA GLN A 117 26.24 11.11 -8.16
C GLN A 117 25.85 9.92 -9.03
N ARG A 118 24.84 10.13 -9.89
CA ARG A 118 24.54 9.20 -10.98
C ARG A 118 25.72 9.20 -11.96
N ALA A 119 26.17 8.00 -12.34
CA ALA A 119 27.20 7.83 -13.36
C ALA A 119 26.70 8.28 -14.74
#